data_AF-A0A233HRG2-F1
#
_entry.id   AF-A0A233HRG2-F1
#
_cell.length_a   1.000
_cell.length_b   1.000
_cell.length_c   1.000
_cell.angle_alpha   90.00
_cell.angle_beta   90.00
_cell.angle_gamma   90.00
#
_symmetry.space_group_name_H-M   'P 1'
#
loop_
_entity.id
_entity.type
_entity.pdbx_description
1 polymer ?
#
loop_
_entity_poly.entity_id
_entity_poly.type
_entity_poly.pdbx_seq_one_letter_code
_entity_poly.pdbx_strand_id
1 'polypeptide(L)'
;MKGTIIDFNELDRTGLISGEDGIRYPLNINEWKAGQLPKSGMAVDFSVENDEAKAIYLISTSVGSSKKIAAALLAFFFGALGAHKFYLGYTKQGLIMLLAFLFGFVLLGLPSIVIGVIAFVEFIIYLTKSDEDFEKTYVTGRKDWF
;
A
#
# COMPACT_ATOMS: atom_id res chain seq x y z
N MET A 1 21.03 -9.39 -10.95
CA MET A 1 20.17 -10.04 -11.96
C MET A 1 18.75 -9.87 -11.49
N LYS A 2 17.81 -9.69 -12.43
CA LYS A 2 16.41 -9.49 -12.09
C LYS A 2 15.61 -10.75 -12.35
N GLY A 3 14.54 -10.92 -11.60
CA GLY A 3 13.63 -12.04 -11.77
C GLY A 3 12.37 -11.91 -10.93
N THR A 4 11.56 -12.96 -10.96
CA THR A 4 10.30 -13.05 -10.23
C THR A 4 10.29 -14.33 -9.41
N ILE A 5 9.89 -14.25 -8.14
CA ILE A 5 9.67 -15.43 -7.31
C ILE A 5 8.48 -16.20 -7.89
N ILE A 6 8.68 -17.48 -8.23
CA ILE A 6 7.61 -18.32 -8.78
C ILE A 6 7.00 -19.22 -7.72
N ASP A 7 7.77 -19.59 -6.71
CA ASP A 7 7.32 -20.45 -5.61
C ASP A 7 8.15 -20.18 -4.35
N PHE A 8 7.51 -20.37 -3.19
CA PHE A 8 8.17 -20.34 -1.88
C PHE A 8 7.42 -21.23 -0.90
N ASN A 9 8.11 -22.21 -0.34
CA ASN A 9 7.60 -23.09 0.68
C ASN A 9 7.98 -22.55 2.07
N GLU A 10 6.99 -22.13 2.86
CA GLU A 10 7.21 -21.55 4.19
C GLU A 10 7.72 -22.57 5.21
N LEU A 11 7.42 -23.87 5.05
CA LEU A 11 7.89 -24.94 5.92
C LEU A 11 9.36 -25.24 5.68
N ASP A 12 9.73 -25.42 4.41
CA ASP A 12 11.09 -25.80 4.01
C ASP A 12 12.03 -24.59 3.89
N ARG A 13 11.48 -23.36 3.95
CA ARG A 13 12.21 -22.09 3.86
C ARG A 13 13.05 -21.95 2.57
N THR A 14 12.59 -22.60 1.52
CA THR A 14 13.18 -22.61 0.18
C THR A 14 12.15 -22.22 -0.87
N GLY A 15 12.63 -21.80 -2.03
CA GLY A 15 11.78 -21.40 -3.15
C GLY A 15 12.54 -21.36 -4.46
N LEU A 16 11.92 -20.76 -5.47
CA LEU A 16 12.49 -20.61 -6.81
C LEU A 16 12.24 -19.19 -7.33
N ILE A 17 13.28 -18.62 -7.94
CA ILE A 17 13.21 -17.38 -8.72
C ILE A 17 13.33 -17.73 -10.20
N SER A 18 12.45 -17.19 -11.02
CA SER A 18 12.61 -17.17 -12.47
C SER A 18 13.35 -15.89 -12.87
N GLY A 19 14.59 -16.01 -13.33
CA GLY A 19 15.36 -14.90 -13.88
C GLY A 19 14.76 -14.38 -15.19
N GLU A 20 15.03 -13.12 -15.51
CA GLU A 20 14.65 -12.51 -16.80
C GLU A 20 15.39 -13.13 -18.00
N ASP A 21 16.48 -13.84 -17.75
CA ASP A 21 17.21 -14.65 -18.72
C ASP A 21 16.54 -16.01 -19.02
N GLY A 22 15.45 -16.33 -18.32
CA GLY A 22 14.71 -17.58 -18.47
C GLY A 22 15.24 -18.74 -17.62
N ILE A 23 16.32 -18.53 -16.84
CA ILE A 23 16.89 -19.54 -15.96
C ILE A 23 16.21 -19.48 -14.58
N ARG A 24 16.09 -20.63 -13.92
CA ARG A 24 15.53 -20.74 -12.56
C ARG A 24 16.64 -20.87 -11.54
N TYR A 25 16.58 -20.05 -10.51
CA TYR A 25 17.55 -20.00 -9.43
C TYR A 25 16.88 -20.43 -8.11
N PRO A 26 17.45 -21.38 -7.35
CA PRO A 26 17.01 -21.68 -5.99
C PRO A 26 17.08 -20.44 -5.11
N LEU A 27 16.00 -20.21 -4.37
CA LEU A 27 15.89 -19.20 -3.32
C LEU A 27 16.00 -19.89 -1.97
N ASN A 28 16.89 -19.39 -1.11
CA ASN A 28 16.95 -19.74 0.30
C ASN A 28 16.60 -18.51 1.15
N ILE A 29 15.78 -18.68 2.18
CA ILE A 29 15.37 -17.56 3.05
C ILE A 29 16.56 -16.83 3.69
N ASN A 30 17.70 -17.50 3.89
CA ASN A 30 18.90 -16.91 4.49
C ASN A 30 19.51 -15.81 3.60
N GLU A 31 19.26 -15.87 2.29
CA GLU A 31 19.73 -14.90 1.30
C GLU A 31 18.76 -13.72 1.13
N TRP A 32 17.54 -13.84 1.67
CA TRP A 32 16.49 -12.83 1.56
C TRP A 32 16.78 -11.61 2.44
N LYS A 33 16.69 -10.42 1.84
CA LYS A 33 17.06 -9.15 2.51
C LYS A 33 15.88 -8.22 2.80
N ALA A 34 14.64 -8.60 2.46
CA ALA A 34 13.47 -7.77 2.75
C ALA A 34 12.81 -8.13 4.10
N GLY A 35 12.09 -7.17 4.70
CA GLY A 35 11.42 -7.34 6.00
C GLY A 35 10.11 -8.13 5.99
N GLN A 36 9.68 -8.67 4.85
CA GLN A 36 8.48 -9.50 4.70
C GLN A 36 8.85 -10.85 4.09
N LEU A 37 8.06 -11.90 4.31
CA LEU A 37 8.34 -13.21 3.72
C LEU A 37 8.27 -13.18 2.19
N PRO A 38 9.13 -13.97 1.49
CA PRO A 38 9.03 -14.16 0.05
C PRO A 38 7.66 -14.73 -0.33
N LYS A 39 7.09 -14.24 -1.43
CA LYS A 39 5.82 -14.72 -1.98
C LYS A 39 5.93 -14.84 -3.50
N SER A 40 5.21 -15.81 -4.06
CA SER A 40 5.09 -15.94 -5.51
C SER A 40 4.57 -14.63 -6.13
N GLY A 41 5.15 -14.23 -7.26
CA GLY A 41 4.87 -12.99 -7.97
C GLY A 41 5.71 -11.77 -7.57
N MET A 42 6.54 -11.86 -6.52
CA MET A 42 7.42 -10.75 -6.14
C MET A 42 8.57 -10.59 -7.14
N ALA A 43 8.77 -9.37 -7.63
CA ALA A 43 9.95 -9.02 -8.42
C ALA A 43 11.17 -8.85 -7.49
N VAL A 44 12.33 -9.34 -7.92
CA VAL A 44 13.54 -9.36 -7.11
C VAL A 44 14.79 -9.01 -7.92
N ASP A 45 15.76 -8.41 -7.24
CA ASP A 45 17.14 -8.29 -7.71
C ASP A 45 18.01 -9.19 -6.84
N PHE A 46 18.89 -9.95 -7.46
CA PHE A 46 19.74 -10.92 -6.78
C PHE A 46 21.06 -11.09 -7.51
N SER A 47 22.11 -11.48 -6.80
CA SER A 47 23.34 -11.98 -7.40
C SER A 47 23.26 -13.49 -7.61
N VAL A 48 23.96 -14.02 -8.61
CA VAL A 48 24.05 -15.47 -8.83
C VAL A 48 25.43 -15.94 -8.39
N GLU A 49 25.47 -16.97 -7.55
CA GLU A 49 26.70 -17.65 -7.14
C GLU A 49 26.44 -19.15 -7.06
N ASN A 50 27.25 -19.97 -7.76
CA ASN A 50 27.08 -21.42 -7.83
C ASN A 50 25.66 -21.86 -8.23
N ASP A 51 25.07 -21.20 -9.23
CA ASP A 51 23.69 -21.42 -9.70
C ASP A 51 22.58 -21.17 -8.65
N GLU A 52 22.91 -20.55 -7.51
CA GLU A 52 21.95 -20.12 -6.49
C GLU A 52 21.76 -18.60 -6.48
N ALA A 53 20.57 -18.15 -6.10
CA ALA A 53 20.31 -16.74 -5.86
C ALA A 53 20.84 -16.33 -4.48
N LYS A 54 21.76 -15.37 -4.46
CA LYS A 54 22.37 -14.76 -3.28
C LYS A 54 21.96 -13.30 -3.16
N ALA A 55 21.99 -12.77 -1.94
CA ALA A 55 21.67 -11.36 -1.64
C ALA A 55 20.38 -10.89 -2.36
N ILE A 56 19.26 -11.54 -2.06
CA ILE A 56 18.00 -11.36 -2.75
C ILE A 56 17.28 -10.15 -2.15
N TYR A 57 17.17 -9.09 -2.94
CA TYR A 57 16.44 -7.88 -2.62
C TYR A 57 15.08 -7.89 -3.31
N LEU A 58 14.04 -7.48 -2.58
CA LEU A 58 12.74 -7.22 -3.17
C LEU A 58 12.83 -5.97 -4.05
N ILE A 59 12.50 -6.11 -5.33
CA ILE A 59 12.15 -4.97 -6.17
C ILE A 59 10.70 -4.68 -5.82
N SER A 60 10.46 -3.60 -5.08
CA SER A 60 9.12 -3.18 -4.69
C SER A 60 8.30 -2.79 -5.93
N THR A 61 7.68 -3.77 -6.58
CA THR A 61 6.46 -3.53 -7.34
C THR A 61 5.37 -3.26 -6.31
N SER A 62 4.99 -2.00 -6.16
CA SER A 62 4.04 -1.53 -5.16
C SER A 62 2.66 -2.17 -5.33
N VAL A 63 2.47 -3.34 -4.71
CA VAL A 63 1.13 -3.93 -4.52
C VAL A 63 0.27 -3.05 -3.58
N GLY A 64 0.86 -2.02 -2.94
CA GLY A 64 0.16 -0.94 -2.22
C GLY A 64 -0.55 0.10 -3.11
N SER A 65 -0.38 0.05 -4.44
CA SER A 65 -1.02 1.00 -5.36
C SER A 65 -2.56 0.92 -5.38
N SER A 66 -3.13 -0.27 -5.16
CA SER A 66 -4.58 -0.49 -5.31
C SER A 66 -5.42 0.34 -4.35
N LYS A 67 -5.01 0.43 -3.07
CA LYS A 67 -5.75 1.19 -2.06
C LYS A 67 -5.54 2.69 -2.18
N LYS A 68 -4.35 3.13 -2.56
CA LYS A 68 -4.03 4.57 -2.66
C LYS A 68 -4.92 5.28 -3.66
N ILE A 69 -4.97 4.75 -4.88
CA ILE A 69 -5.71 5.37 -5.97
C ILE A 69 -7.22 5.34 -5.69
N ALA A 70 -7.73 4.20 -5.19
CA ALA A 70 -9.13 4.10 -4.76
C ALA A 70 -9.45 5.09 -3.63
N ALA A 71 -8.59 5.20 -2.61
CA ALA A 71 -8.76 6.15 -1.52
C ALA A 71 -8.73 7.62 -2.01
N ALA A 72 -7.84 7.96 -2.93
CA ALA A 72 -7.78 9.29 -3.54
C ALA A 72 -9.06 9.61 -4.32
N LEU A 73 -9.53 8.70 -5.18
CA LEU A 73 -10.78 8.89 -5.93
C LEU A 73 -11.99 9.02 -5.01
N LEU A 74 -12.07 8.19 -3.95
CA LEU A 74 -13.11 8.31 -2.93
C LEU A 74 -13.04 9.64 -2.18
N ALA A 75 -11.84 10.15 -1.89
CA ALA A 75 -11.65 11.44 -1.25
C ALA A 75 -12.08 12.60 -2.17
N PHE A 76 -11.89 12.49 -3.48
CA PHE A 76 -12.33 13.52 -4.42
C PHE A 76 -13.84 13.57 -4.60
N PHE A 77 -14.49 12.42 -4.87
CA PHE A 77 -15.93 12.39 -5.19
C PHE A 77 -16.83 12.33 -3.95
N PHE A 78 -16.40 11.61 -2.91
CA PHE A 78 -17.20 11.31 -1.73
C PHE A 78 -16.48 11.67 -0.43
N GLY A 79 -15.48 12.55 -0.52
CA GLY A 79 -14.61 12.89 0.60
C GLY A 79 -15.33 13.61 1.73
N ALA A 80 -16.23 14.55 1.41
CA ALA A 80 -17.03 15.25 2.42
C ALA A 80 -17.92 14.29 3.24
N LEU A 81 -18.30 13.13 2.66
CA LEU A 81 -19.04 12.07 3.35
C LEU A 81 -18.12 11.13 4.17
N GLY A 82 -16.80 11.24 4.02
CA GLY A 82 -15.81 10.40 4.69
C GLY A 82 -15.56 9.03 4.04
N ALA A 83 -15.96 8.82 2.79
CA ALA A 83 -15.89 7.51 2.13
C ALA A 83 -14.47 6.93 2.07
N HIS A 84 -13.45 7.75 1.82
CA HIS A 84 -12.05 7.34 1.81
C HIS A 84 -11.56 6.88 3.19
N LYS A 85 -12.09 7.45 4.28
CA LYS A 85 -11.79 7.00 5.65
C LYS A 85 -12.38 5.64 5.93
N PHE A 86 -13.64 5.40 5.55
CA PHE A 86 -14.25 4.08 5.68
C PHE A 86 -13.50 3.02 4.87
N TYR A 87 -13.11 3.35 3.64
CA TYR A 87 -12.35 2.45 2.77
C TYR A 87 -11.00 2.03 3.36
N LEU A 88 -10.31 2.93 4.05
CA LEU A 88 -9.04 2.64 4.74
C LEU A 88 -9.24 2.01 6.14
N GLY A 89 -10.48 1.81 6.58
CA GLY A 89 -10.81 1.21 7.88
C GLY A 89 -10.79 2.18 9.06
N TYR A 90 -10.83 3.49 8.80
CA TYR A 90 -10.96 4.58 9.79
C TYR A 90 -12.43 4.90 10.07
N THR A 91 -13.17 3.92 10.61
CA THR A 91 -14.62 4.03 10.81
C THR A 91 -15.02 5.21 11.70
N LYS A 92 -14.22 5.53 12.73
CA LYS A 92 -14.51 6.65 13.64
C LYS A 92 -14.44 7.99 12.90
N GLN A 93 -13.39 8.19 12.12
CA GLN A 93 -13.13 9.41 11.35
C GLN A 93 -14.14 9.56 10.22
N GLY A 94 -14.44 8.48 9.50
CA GLY A 94 -15.50 8.46 8.50
C GLY A 94 -16.85 8.86 9.09
N LEU A 95 -17.20 8.35 10.28
CA LEU A 95 -18.45 8.70 10.95
C LEU A 95 -18.48 10.17 11.40
N ILE A 96 -17.36 10.71 11.89
CA ILE A 96 -17.24 12.13 12.23
C ILE A 96 -17.50 13.01 10.99
N MET A 97 -16.87 12.69 9.85
CA MET A 97 -17.09 13.44 8.60
C MET A 97 -18.55 13.33 8.16
N LEU A 98 -19.12 12.14 8.16
CA LEU A 98 -20.51 11.92 7.76
C LEU A 98 -21.50 12.72 8.61
N LEU A 99 -21.36 12.68 9.94
CA LEU A 99 -22.24 13.42 10.86
C LEU A 99 -22.04 14.93 10.72
N ALA A 100 -20.79 15.40 10.60
CA ALA A 100 -20.49 16.81 10.38
C ALA A 100 -21.07 17.31 9.04
N PHE A 101 -21.08 16.48 8.00
CA PHE A 101 -21.70 16.81 6.72
C PHE A 101 -23.22 16.89 6.84
N LEU A 102 -23.85 15.86 7.42
CA LEU A 102 -25.30 15.74 7.52
C LEU A 102 -25.93 16.80 8.43
N PHE A 103 -25.28 17.12 9.55
CA PHE A 103 -25.79 18.11 10.51
C PHE A 103 -25.16 19.51 10.33
N GLY A 104 -24.25 19.67 9.37
CA GLY A 104 -23.54 20.93 9.16
C GLY A 104 -24.46 22.11 8.83
N PHE A 105 -25.64 21.85 8.24
CA PHE A 105 -26.64 22.89 7.97
C PHE A 105 -27.15 23.58 9.24
N VAL A 106 -27.16 22.90 10.39
CA VAL A 106 -27.56 23.47 11.70
C VAL A 106 -26.62 24.64 12.08
N LEU A 107 -25.37 24.56 11.65
CA LEU A 107 -24.33 25.56 11.88
C LEU A 107 -24.00 26.34 10.59
N LEU A 108 -25.04 26.70 9.81
CA LEU A 108 -24.93 27.49 8.57
C LEU A 108 -24.06 26.85 7.48
N GLY A 109 -23.88 25.52 7.51
CA GLY A 109 -23.07 24.79 6.53
C GLY A 109 -21.55 24.90 6.74
N LEU A 110 -21.09 25.65 7.75
CA LEU A 110 -19.65 25.81 8.04
C LEU A 110 -18.94 24.46 8.28
N PRO A 111 -19.50 23.52 9.09
CA PRO A 111 -18.86 22.22 9.29
C PRO A 111 -18.71 21.42 7.99
N SER A 112 -19.73 21.46 7.12
CA SER A 112 -19.73 20.76 5.83
C SER A 112 -18.65 21.30 4.89
N ILE A 113 -18.40 22.61 4.90
CA ILE A 113 -17.33 23.24 4.12
C ILE A 113 -15.96 22.80 4.68
N VAL A 114 -15.77 22.84 5.99
CA VAL A 114 -14.49 22.49 6.65
C VAL A 114 -14.09 21.05 6.32
N ILE A 115 -14.99 20.08 6.49
CA ILE A 115 -14.68 18.67 6.15
C ILE A 115 -14.49 18.45 4.65
N GLY A 116 -15.14 19.24 3.79
CA GLY A 116 -14.91 19.21 2.35
C GLY A 116 -13.49 19.66 2.00
N VAL A 117 -13.00 20.73 2.64
CA VAL A 117 -11.61 21.19 2.50
C VAL A 117 -10.63 20.13 3.02
N ILE A 118 -10.89 19.54 4.19
CA ILE A 118 -10.06 18.45 4.74
C ILE A 118 -9.97 17.30 3.73
N ALA A 119 -11.10 16.85 3.19
CA ALA A 119 -11.12 15.75 2.25
C ALA A 119 -10.36 16.06 0.95
N PHE A 120 -10.49 17.28 0.44
CA PHE A 120 -9.77 17.72 -0.75
C PHE A 120 -8.25 17.79 -0.52
N VAL A 121 -7.81 18.25 0.65
CA VAL A 121 -6.39 18.24 1.02
C VAL A 121 -5.87 16.80 1.11
N GLU A 122 -6.63 15.88 1.72
CA GLU A 122 -6.25 14.46 1.77
C GLU A 122 -6.22 13.81 0.40
N PHE A 123 -7.13 14.17 -0.51
CA PHE A 123 -7.06 13.76 -1.91
C PHE A 123 -5.73 14.13 -2.56
N ILE A 124 -5.28 15.39 -2.42
CA ILE A 124 -3.99 15.83 -2.97
C ILE A 124 -2.83 15.09 -2.31
N ILE A 125 -2.86 14.90 -0.99
CA ILE A 125 -1.82 14.14 -0.27
C ILE A 125 -1.75 12.70 -0.77
N TYR A 126 -2.89 12.03 -0.95
CA TYR A 126 -2.91 10.64 -1.40
C TYR A 126 -2.41 10.50 -2.84
N LEU A 127 -2.72 11.46 -3.72
CA LEU A 127 -2.22 11.47 -5.09
C LEU A 127 -0.71 11.73 -5.17
N THR A 128 -0.20 12.64 -4.33
CA THR A 128 1.19 13.10 -4.41
C THR A 128 2.16 12.21 -3.62
N LYS A 129 1.65 11.35 -2.73
CA LYS A 129 2.47 10.43 -1.94
C LYS A 129 2.87 9.18 -2.72
N SER A 130 4.09 8.69 -2.45
CA SER A 130 4.56 7.40 -2.98
C SER A 130 3.69 6.26 -2.43
N ASP A 131 3.59 5.15 -3.17
CA ASP A 131 2.78 4.00 -2.73
C ASP A 131 3.27 3.41 -1.40
N GLU A 132 4.60 3.33 -1.25
CA GLU A 132 5.24 2.83 -0.03
C GLU A 132 4.96 3.75 1.17
N ASP A 133 5.12 5.06 1.00
CA ASP A 133 4.83 6.01 2.07
C ASP A 133 3.34 6.02 2.42
N PHE A 134 2.46 5.84 1.44
CA PHE A 134 1.02 5.73 1.68
C PHE A 134 0.68 4.49 2.51
N GLU A 135 1.19 3.33 2.12
CA GLU A 135 0.97 2.07 2.83
C GLU A 135 1.51 2.15 4.27
N LYS A 136 2.73 2.68 4.43
CA LYS A 136 3.37 2.87 5.73
C LYS A 136 2.59 3.83 6.63
N THR A 137 2.08 4.93 6.06
CA THR A 137 1.42 5.98 6.86
C THR A 137 -0.04 5.63 7.18
N TYR A 138 -0.82 5.25 6.16
CA TYR A 138 -2.28 5.19 6.25
C TYR A 138 -2.85 3.77 6.30
N VAL A 139 -2.08 2.74 5.94
CA VAL A 139 -2.60 1.36 6.00
C VAL A 139 -2.06 0.66 7.23
N THR A 140 -0.73 0.65 7.40
CA THR A 140 -0.05 0.00 8.52
C THR A 140 0.12 0.93 9.72
N GLY A 141 0.61 2.15 9.52
CA GLY A 141 0.82 3.15 10.56
C GLY A 141 -0.45 3.79 11.11
N ARG A 142 -1.60 3.54 10.46
CA ARG A 142 -2.93 3.96 10.91
C ARG A 142 -3.02 5.45 11.27
N LYS A 143 -2.43 6.34 10.46
CA LYS A 143 -2.53 7.79 10.65
C LYS A 143 -3.93 8.32 10.32
N ASP A 144 -4.63 8.76 11.36
CA ASP A 144 -6.06 9.09 11.28
C ASP A 144 -6.39 10.32 10.42
N TRP A 145 -5.55 11.36 10.43
CA TRP A 145 -5.72 12.60 9.68
C TRP A 145 -4.36 13.09 9.18
N PHE A 146 -4.33 13.62 7.95
CA PHE A 146 -3.16 14.24 7.30
C PHE A 146 -1.83 13.59 7.65
#